data_AF-A0A1G9JGV4-F1
#
_entry.id   AF-A0A1G9JGV4-F1
#
_cell.length_a   1.000
_cell.length_b   1.000
_cell.length_c   1.000
_cell.angle_alpha   90.00
_cell.angle_beta   90.00
_cell.angle_gamma   90.00
#
_symmetry.space_group_name_H-M   'P 1'
#
loop_
_entity.id
_entity.type
_entity.pdbx_description
1 polymer ?
#
loop_
_entity_poly.entity_id
_entity_poly.type
_entity_poly.pdbx_seq_one_letter_code
_entity_poly.pdbx_strand_id
1 'polypeptide(L)'
;MPHPVSAAPQPLGPPPEPVEIVTWSRIPCHHAGMSSTERLEQASVEYADATKRAQEARARLMDAIVQAARDGVRQIQIVRATGYTREAIRQICANAGLTEDPSRS
;
A
#
# COMPACT_ATOMS: atom_id res chain seq x y z
N MET A 1 42.29 38.95 6.62
CA MET A 1 41.42 37.76 6.44
C MET A 1 40.03 38.23 6.06
N PRO A 2 39.56 38.05 4.82
CA PRO A 2 38.17 38.30 4.47
C PRO A 2 37.32 37.06 4.78
N HIS A 3 36.23 37.27 5.52
CA HIS A 3 35.20 36.28 5.85
C HIS A 3 34.38 35.88 4.61
N PRO A 4 33.79 34.68 4.56
CA PRO A 4 33.07 34.19 3.39
C PRO A 4 31.73 34.92 3.19
N VAL A 5 31.41 35.13 1.91
CA VAL A 5 30.15 35.70 1.40
C VAL A 5 28.98 34.82 1.84
N SER A 6 28.00 35.45 2.49
CA SER A 6 26.68 34.88 2.79
C SER A 6 25.96 34.56 1.48
N ALA A 7 25.81 33.28 1.17
CA ALA A 7 25.01 32.82 0.05
C ALA A 7 23.52 33.03 0.38
N ALA A 8 22.87 33.92 -0.36
CA ALA A 8 21.43 34.11 -0.30
C ALA A 8 20.69 32.77 -0.59
N PRO A 9 19.56 32.48 0.08
CA PRO A 9 18.77 31.30 -0.24
C PRO A 9 18.21 31.43 -1.66
N GLN A 10 18.42 30.40 -2.47
CA GLN A 10 17.93 30.32 -3.85
C GLN A 10 16.39 30.44 -3.88
N PRO A 11 15.80 31.06 -4.91
CA PRO A 11 14.36 31.09 -5.07
C PRO A 11 13.84 29.67 -5.28
N LEU A 12 12.87 29.31 -4.43
CA LEU A 12 12.07 28.09 -4.54
C LEU A 12 11.57 27.98 -5.99
N GLY A 13 11.92 26.89 -6.69
CA GLY A 13 11.40 26.60 -8.02
C GLY A 13 9.87 26.61 -8.04
N PRO A 14 9.24 26.66 -9.23
CA PRO A 14 7.79 26.63 -9.34
C PRO A 14 7.25 25.43 -8.54
N PRO A 15 6.12 25.61 -7.81
CA PRO A 15 5.51 24.50 -7.09
C PRO A 15 5.27 23.34 -8.06
N PRO A 16 5.42 22.07 -7.62
CA PRO A 16 5.06 20.95 -8.47
C PRO A 16 3.63 21.17 -8.93
N GLU A 17 3.42 21.10 -10.25
CA GLU A 17 2.10 21.19 -10.84
C GLU A 17 1.16 20.24 -10.09
N PRO A 18 -0.12 20.61 -9.89
CA PRO A 18 -1.06 19.72 -9.26
C PRO A 18 -1.00 18.39 -10.00
N VAL A 19 -0.57 17.33 -9.29
CA VAL A 19 -0.74 15.96 -9.75
C VAL A 19 -2.19 15.89 -10.19
N GLU A 20 -2.39 15.79 -11.51
CA GLU A 20 -3.71 15.55 -12.07
C GLU A 20 -4.20 14.31 -11.35
N ILE A 21 -5.11 14.53 -10.40
CA ILE A 21 -5.96 13.48 -9.89
C ILE A 21 -6.47 12.85 -11.17
N VAL A 22 -6.18 11.56 -11.35
CA VAL A 22 -6.83 10.74 -12.37
C VAL A 22 -8.31 10.80 -12.03
N THR A 23 -8.97 11.86 -12.47
CA THR A 23 -10.40 11.96 -12.55
C THR A 23 -10.71 10.82 -13.48
N TRP A 24 -11.33 9.76 -12.94
CA TRP A 24 -11.77 8.61 -13.70
C TRP A 24 -12.33 9.12 -15.00
N SER A 25 -11.55 8.93 -16.07
CA SER A 25 -11.97 9.33 -17.41
C SER A 25 -13.33 8.69 -17.56
N ARG A 26 -14.32 9.57 -17.69
CA ARG A 26 -15.71 9.24 -17.90
C ARG A 26 -15.73 8.47 -19.21
N ILE A 27 -15.52 7.16 -19.15
CA ILE A 27 -15.68 6.27 -20.29
C ILE A 27 -17.14 6.49 -20.71
N PRO A 28 -17.41 7.09 -21.89
CA PRO A 28 -18.74 7.00 -22.43
C PRO A 28 -18.87 5.56 -22.90
N CYS A 29 -19.30 4.67 -22.01
CA CYS A 29 -19.70 3.33 -22.39
C CYS A 29 -20.89 3.52 -23.33
N HIS A 30 -20.65 3.41 -24.64
CA HIS A 30 -21.69 3.16 -25.63
C HIS A 30 -22.24 1.75 -25.32
N HIS A 31 -23.07 1.64 -24.29
CA HIS A 31 -23.91 0.48 -24.03
C HIS A 31 -25.27 0.76 -24.65
N ALA A 32 -25.33 0.68 -25.98
CA ALA A 32 -26.60 0.58 -26.66
C ALA A 32 -27.24 -0.76 -26.25
N GLY A 33 -28.10 -0.75 -25.22
CA GLY A 33 -29.01 -1.86 -24.93
C GLY A 33 -29.10 -2.39 -23.49
N MET A 34 -28.24 -2.00 -22.54
CA MET A 34 -28.30 -2.55 -21.17
C MET A 34 -29.12 -1.68 -20.21
N SER A 35 -30.05 -2.31 -19.52
CA SER A 35 -30.84 -1.72 -18.43
C SER A 35 -29.93 -1.26 -17.28
N SER A 36 -30.41 -0.30 -16.49
CA SER A 36 -29.66 0.17 -15.31
C SER A 36 -29.43 -0.93 -14.27
N THR A 37 -30.32 -1.93 -14.21
CA THR A 37 -30.19 -3.10 -13.34
C THR A 37 -29.09 -4.04 -13.80
N GLU A 38 -29.01 -4.36 -15.10
CA GLU A 38 -27.93 -5.20 -15.65
C GLU A 38 -26.55 -4.56 -15.43
N ARG A 39 -26.45 -3.23 -15.55
CA ARG A 39 -25.21 -2.50 -15.23
C ARG A 39 -24.83 -2.59 -13.76
N LEU A 40 -25.81 -2.54 -12.86
CA LEU A 40 -25.58 -2.67 -11.42
C LEU A 40 -25.11 -4.08 -11.06
N GLU A 41 -25.77 -5.10 -11.63
CA GLU A 41 -25.41 -6.50 -11.42
C GLU A 41 -23.98 -6.78 -11.91
N GLN A 42 -23.65 -6.35 -13.13
CA GLN A 42 -22.31 -6.51 -13.68
C GLN A 42 -21.25 -5.82 -12.80
N ALA A 43 -21.49 -4.57 -12.39
CA ALA A 43 -20.57 -3.85 -11.52
C ALA A 43 -20.41 -4.54 -10.14
N SER A 44 -21.48 -5.15 -9.61
CA SER A 44 -21.44 -5.87 -8.34
C SER A 44 -20.59 -7.14 -8.42
N VAL A 45 -20.67 -7.86 -9.54
CA VAL A 45 -19.85 -9.06 -9.80
C VAL A 45 -18.38 -8.67 -9.95
N GLU A 46 -18.09 -7.63 -10.73
CA GLU A 46 -16.72 -7.13 -10.90
C GLU A 46 -16.11 -6.67 -9.57
N TYR A 47 -16.88 -5.97 -8.74
CA TYR A 47 -16.46 -5.54 -7.42
C TYR A 47 -16.19 -6.74 -6.48
N ALA A 48 -17.08 -7.74 -6.48
CA ALA A 48 -16.90 -8.94 -5.68
C ALA A 48 -15.64 -9.71 -6.08
N ASP A 49 -15.41 -9.87 -7.39
CA ASP A 49 -14.20 -10.51 -7.93
C ASP A 49 -12.93 -9.73 -7.58
N ALA A 50 -12.94 -8.41 -7.74
CA ALA A 50 -11.81 -7.56 -7.38
C ALA A 50 -11.52 -7.66 -5.88
N THR A 51 -12.55 -7.65 -5.05
CA THR A 51 -12.44 -7.81 -3.60
C THR A 51 -11.83 -9.16 -3.24
N LYS A 52 -12.29 -10.24 -3.86
CA LYS A 52 -11.75 -11.59 -3.65
C LYS A 52 -10.26 -11.65 -4.03
N ARG A 53 -9.89 -11.15 -5.20
CA ARG A 53 -8.47 -11.10 -5.64
C ARG A 53 -7.61 -10.27 -4.69
N ALA A 54 -8.14 -9.15 -4.18
CA ALA A 54 -7.44 -8.32 -3.20
C ALA A 54 -7.25 -9.05 -1.87
N GLN A 55 -8.26 -9.79 -1.39
CA GLN A 55 -8.16 -10.61 -0.18
C GLN A 55 -7.13 -11.73 -0.34
N GLU A 56 -7.13 -12.44 -1.47
CA GLU A 56 -6.15 -13.48 -1.76
C GLU A 56 -4.72 -12.91 -1.86
N ALA A 57 -4.54 -11.77 -2.53
CA ALA A 57 -3.25 -11.09 -2.61
C ALA A 57 -2.75 -10.66 -1.23
N ARG A 58 -3.67 -10.16 -0.38
CA ARG A 58 -3.35 -9.81 1.01
C ARG A 58 -2.93 -11.03 1.82
N ALA A 59 -3.65 -12.15 1.71
CA ALA A 59 -3.29 -13.39 2.39
C ALA A 59 -1.87 -13.86 2.01
N ARG A 60 -1.57 -13.91 0.71
CA ARG A 60 -0.23 -14.25 0.20
C ARG A 60 0.86 -13.32 0.75
N LEU A 61 0.57 -12.03 0.87
CA LEU A 61 1.51 -11.06 1.44
C LEU A 61 1.75 -11.32 2.94
N MET A 62 0.69 -11.62 3.70
CA MET A 62 0.84 -11.94 5.12
C MET A 62 1.67 -13.21 5.33
N ASP A 63 1.44 -14.25 4.52
CA ASP A 63 2.22 -15.48 4.56
C ASP A 63 3.71 -15.23 4.25
N ALA A 64 3.99 -14.40 3.24
CA ALA A 64 5.36 -14.02 2.89
C ALA A 64 6.06 -13.22 4.01
N ILE A 65 5.34 -12.33 4.70
CA ILE A 65 5.86 -11.59 5.87
C ILE A 65 6.22 -12.56 7.00
N VAL A 66 5.31 -13.48 7.32
CA VAL A 66 5.51 -14.47 8.38
C VAL A 66 6.69 -15.39 8.05
N GLN A 67 6.79 -15.83 6.79
CA GLN A 67 7.91 -16.66 6.36
C GLN A 67 9.24 -15.90 6.44
N ALA A 68 9.31 -14.67 5.95
CA ALA A 68 10.51 -13.84 6.09
C ALA A 68 10.92 -13.63 7.56
N ALA A 69 9.94 -13.45 8.45
CA ALA A 69 10.21 -13.36 9.88
C ALA A 69 10.76 -14.68 10.45
N ARG A 70 10.22 -15.84 10.04
CA ARG A 70 10.73 -17.18 10.41
C ARG A 70 12.15 -17.43 9.90
N ASP A 71 12.46 -16.94 8.70
CA ASP A 71 13.78 -17.05 8.08
C ASP A 71 14.81 -16.11 8.74
N GLY A 72 14.42 -15.35 9.77
CA GLY A 72 15.30 -14.44 10.51
C GLY A 72 15.53 -13.09 9.83
N VAL A 73 14.75 -12.74 8.81
CA VAL A 73 14.82 -11.41 8.18
C VAL A 73 14.45 -10.35 9.20
N ARG A 74 15.32 -9.36 9.39
CA ARG A 74 15.08 -8.27 10.34
C ARG A 74 13.79 -7.53 9.98
N GLN A 75 12.93 -7.28 10.97
CA GLN A 75 11.67 -6.54 10.80
C GLN A 75 11.84 -5.21 10.04
N ILE A 76 12.95 -4.50 10.22
CA ILE A 76 13.25 -3.26 9.49
C ILE A 76 13.36 -3.48 7.97
N GLN A 77 13.92 -4.62 7.54
CA GLN A 77 14.00 -4.96 6.12
C GLN A 77 12.61 -5.32 5.56
N ILE A 78 11.79 -6.04 6.34
CA ILE A 78 10.41 -6.36 5.97
C ILE A 78 9.57 -5.08 5.83
N VAL A 79 9.71 -4.14 6.76
CA VAL A 79 9.08 -2.80 6.69
C VAL A 79 9.47 -2.07 5.41
N ARG A 80 10.76 -2.06 5.04
CA ARG A 80 11.22 -1.41 3.81
C ARG A 80 10.68 -2.06 2.54
N ALA A 81 10.55 -3.39 2.52
CA ALA A 81 10.05 -4.12 1.37
C ALA A 81 8.53 -4.00 1.18
N THR A 82 7.77 -3.91 2.28
CA THR A 82 6.30 -3.95 2.24
C THR A 82 5.64 -2.58 2.39
N GLY A 83 6.35 -1.58 2.93
CA GLY A 83 5.79 -0.26 3.25
C GLY A 83 4.90 -0.24 4.49
N TYR A 84 4.70 -1.37 5.16
CA TYR A 84 3.96 -1.42 6.42
C TYR A 84 4.72 -0.75 7.55
N THR A 85 3.98 -0.26 8.55
CA THR A 85 4.58 0.23 9.79
C THR A 85 5.20 -0.95 10.55
N ARG A 86 6.23 -0.65 11.35
CA ARG A 86 6.88 -1.65 12.20
C ARG A 86 5.88 -2.31 13.17
N GLU A 87 4.91 -1.53 13.66
CA GLU A 87 3.87 -2.05 14.55
C GLU A 87 2.93 -3.03 13.83
N ALA A 88 2.55 -2.76 12.59
CA ALA A 88 1.76 -3.70 11.81
C ALA A 88 2.50 -5.02 11.60
N ILE A 89 3.80 -4.98 11.27
CA ILE A 89 4.64 -6.18 11.15
C ILE A 89 4.72 -6.93 12.49
N ARG A 90 4.89 -6.22 13.61
CA ARG A 90 4.91 -6.84 14.94
C ARG A 90 3.61 -7.58 15.25
N GLN A 91 2.45 -6.96 14.97
CA GLN A 91 1.14 -7.57 15.18
C GLN A 91 0.93 -8.80 14.30
N ILE A 92 1.34 -8.75 13.03
CA ILE A 92 1.28 -9.89 12.12
C ILE A 92 2.12 -11.05 12.66
N CYS A 93 3.36 -10.79 13.08
CA CYS A 93 4.23 -11.81 13.67
C CYS A 93 3.67 -12.36 14.98
N ALA A 94 3.08 -11.51 15.83
CA ALA A 94 2.45 -11.92 17.09
C ALA A 94 1.26 -12.84 16.86
N ASN A 95 0.37 -12.48 15.93
CA ASN A 95 -0.77 -13.31 15.56
C ASN A 95 -0.34 -14.65 14.92
N ALA A 96 0.84 -14.69 14.30
CA ALA A 96 1.44 -15.90 13.76
C ALA A 96 2.21 -16.75 14.80
N GLY A 97 2.23 -16.34 16.07
CA GLY A 97 2.90 -17.05 17.17
C GLY A 97 4.43 -16.90 17.18
N LEU A 98 4.97 -15.90 16.49
CA LEU A 98 6.42 -15.63 16.43
C LEU A 98 6.91 -14.65 17.50
N THR A 99 6.01 -14.14 18.34
CA THR A 99 6.41 -13.37 19.53
C THR A 99 6.87 -14.36 20.59
N GLU A 100 8.18 -14.37 20.86
CA GLU A 100 8.74 -15.09 22.00
C GLU A 100 8.05 -14.63 23.29
N ASP A 101 7.55 -15.60 24.05
CA ASP A 101 7.04 -15.41 25.41
C ASP A 101 8.16 -14.86 26.31
N PRO A 102 8.03 -13.66 26.91
CA PRO A 102 9.03 -13.13 27.84
C PRO A 102 9.13 -13.94 29.15
N SER A 103 8.29 -14.97 29.35
CA SER A 103 8.24 -15.82 30.54
C SER A 103 9.19 -17.04 30.49
N ARG A 104 9.99 -17.20 29.43
CA ARG A 104 10.99 -18.28 29.34
C ARG A 104 12.35 -17.81 29.88
N SER A 105 12.47 -17.67 31.20
CA SER A 105 13.75 -17.55 31.94
C SER A 105 13.60 -18.13 33.34
#